data_AF-A0A0V1DHT8-F1
#
_entry.id   AF-A0A0V1DHT8-F1
#
_cell.length_a   1.000
_cell.length_b   1.000
_cell.length_c   1.000
_cell.angle_alpha   90.00
_cell.angle_beta   90.00
_cell.angle_gamma   90.00
#
_symmetry.space_group_name_H-M   'P 1'
#
loop_
_entity.id
_entity.type
_entity.pdbx_description
1 polymer ?
#
loop_
_entity_poly.entity_id
_entity_poly.type
_entity_poly.pdbx_seq_one_letter_code
_entity_poly.pdbx_strand_id
1 'polypeptide(L)'
;MKYLKHSDDILQIGCGSSCLADSLYDNGYKNIVSIDIVRSVIRKQIHRNRKRRPELTFSRGDATNLEYADESFNAVLDKGTLDSVMSSKTEKCLDRANAMFAEVHRVLRANGRYIILTLCQSFVFEAWINFFSEKNYMLRAVCGSNDFDYGVMFPLPLFFLVAIKLSSPLQDPVMEVYNRKMRRTVCTSIEEMGKCIIEAQSYSMFSFYMRTSPLNFERQVQILQEFDGNIRYTMYLVEDSTFTDYSSLYAIFIVPPNKQREWLYSCTEGRKKLCRLSKVKRLAVVIVRNSNYDIVEVRKDLDTIVMDFAPIGLLNGTALYLTVDSPNLSSKILEKGVTMYSGDYLIMDEKEGDHLFRRIVFSEYPGVVQSEARLLQNSQQVDLNYLTCSHHSEFLHSLPAKWTTGDQEIRILIVGLGGGSLPMYIRNNFPSFHVVVVEIDPCVVEAAKKWFSFVADERLRVEIEDGVRYVHNAFFRKEHFDAILIDVASSDHVDGLFAPLPQFVTVEILQIYKELLYPNGVIAFNVMAYLESKVDEIINDLRTIFPFTKTKKMKNYINQLVFASLDPNYGQNFNSTDSDDSMSVMVTEFSANLTLSNTVQLSNSA
;
A
#
# COMPACT_ATOMS: atom_id res chain seq x y z
N MET A 1 22.07 -7.11 34.04
CA MET A 1 21.33 -5.82 34.10
C MET A 1 22.37 -4.69 34.14
N LYS A 2 22.36 -3.73 33.20
CA LYS A 2 23.48 -2.77 32.98
C LYS A 2 23.87 -1.92 34.21
N TYR A 3 22.91 -1.66 35.10
CA TYR A 3 23.07 -0.72 36.21
C TYR A 3 23.23 -1.37 37.59
N LEU A 4 23.24 -2.70 37.71
CA LEU A 4 23.38 -3.42 38.97
C LEU A 4 24.52 -4.43 38.92
N LYS A 5 25.15 -4.68 40.07
CA LYS A 5 26.19 -5.68 40.33
C LYS A 5 25.67 -6.66 41.38
N HIS A 6 26.06 -7.93 41.31
CA HIS A 6 25.61 -8.95 42.27
C HIS A 6 26.02 -8.65 43.72
N SER A 7 27.09 -7.86 43.91
CA SER A 7 27.60 -7.42 45.21
C SER A 7 26.98 -6.12 45.73
N ASP A 8 26.04 -5.51 45.00
CA ASP A 8 25.41 -4.27 45.46
C ASP A 8 24.50 -4.52 46.66
N ASP A 9 24.54 -3.62 47.63
CA ASP A 9 23.48 -3.48 48.62
C ASP A 9 22.31 -2.71 47.98
N ILE A 10 21.15 -3.38 47.84
CA ILE A 10 20.00 -2.87 47.09
C ILE A 10 18.83 -2.59 48.03
N LEU A 11 18.29 -1.38 47.96
CA LEU A 11 17.02 -1.01 48.59
C LEU A 11 15.91 -0.93 47.53
N GLN A 12 14.85 -1.71 47.66
CA GLN A 12 13.63 -1.54 46.88
C GLN A 12 12.60 -0.76 47.70
N ILE A 13 12.27 0.46 47.27
CA ILE A 13 11.21 1.26 47.88
C ILE A 13 9.85 0.94 47.27
N GLY A 14 8.80 0.91 48.10
CA GLY A 14 7.43 0.57 47.71
C GLY A 14 7.32 -0.77 47.00
N CYS A 15 7.71 -1.86 47.66
CA CYS A 15 7.84 -3.15 47.01
C CYS A 15 6.51 -3.73 46.50
N GLY A 16 5.38 -3.31 47.06
CA GLY A 16 4.06 -3.78 46.67
C GLY A 16 3.95 -5.31 46.70
N SER A 17 3.04 -5.87 45.91
CA SER A 17 2.97 -7.30 45.61
C SER A 17 3.93 -7.74 44.49
N SER A 18 4.85 -6.87 44.07
CA SER A 18 5.76 -7.08 42.94
C SER A 18 6.68 -8.29 43.15
N CYS A 19 6.97 -9.01 42.07
CA CYS A 19 7.97 -10.09 42.02
C CYS A 19 9.39 -9.58 41.72
N LEU A 20 9.65 -8.27 41.82
CA LEU A 20 10.95 -7.70 41.43
C LEU A 20 12.09 -8.24 42.30
N ALA A 21 11.97 -8.16 43.63
CA ALA A 21 12.95 -8.72 44.56
C ALA A 21 13.17 -10.23 44.35
N ASP A 22 12.08 -11.00 44.18
CA ASP A 22 12.13 -12.41 43.83
C ASP A 22 13.01 -12.68 42.60
N SER A 23 12.76 -11.93 41.53
CA SER A 23 13.43 -12.14 40.24
C SER A 23 14.90 -11.72 40.31
N LEU A 24 15.21 -10.62 40.99
CA LEU A 24 16.60 -10.21 41.24
C LEU A 24 17.34 -11.27 42.07
N TYR A 25 16.72 -11.79 43.13
CA TYR A 25 17.33 -12.83 43.94
C TYR A 25 17.64 -14.11 43.16
N ASP A 26 16.69 -14.56 42.33
CA ASP A 26 16.86 -15.73 41.47
C ASP A 26 17.94 -15.51 40.40
N ASN A 27 18.20 -14.26 40.03
CA ASN A 27 19.29 -13.85 39.14
C ASN A 27 20.59 -13.49 39.90
N GLY A 28 20.75 -13.92 41.15
CA GLY A 28 22.03 -13.86 41.87
C GLY A 28 22.28 -12.58 42.68
N TYR A 29 21.31 -11.67 42.82
CA TYR A 29 21.43 -10.51 43.71
C TYR A 29 20.96 -10.88 45.12
N LYS A 30 21.88 -10.99 46.08
CA LYS A 30 21.55 -11.54 47.41
C LYS A 30 21.26 -10.49 48.48
N ASN A 31 21.81 -9.29 48.34
CA ASN A 31 21.66 -8.22 49.32
C ASN A 31 20.53 -7.27 48.93
N ILE A 32 19.28 -7.70 49.16
CA ILE A 32 18.09 -6.92 48.82
C ILE A 32 17.23 -6.69 50.06
N VAL A 33 17.00 -5.42 50.37
CA VAL A 33 16.05 -4.95 51.37
C VAL A 33 14.88 -4.30 50.65
N SER A 34 13.65 -4.71 50.96
CA SER A 34 12.43 -4.23 50.34
C SER A 34 11.49 -3.63 51.40
N ILE A 35 11.02 -2.41 51.17
CA ILE A 35 10.12 -1.71 52.10
C ILE A 35 8.78 -1.37 51.46
N ASP A 36 7.73 -1.29 52.28
CA ASP A 36 6.40 -0.81 51.88
C ASP A 36 5.65 -0.24 53.11
N ILE A 37 4.81 0.77 52.90
CA ILE A 37 3.99 1.36 53.96
C ILE A 37 2.86 0.41 54.42
N VAL A 38 2.43 -0.50 53.53
CA VAL A 38 1.28 -1.39 53.72
C VAL A 38 1.72 -2.70 54.41
N ARG A 39 1.38 -2.82 55.70
CA ARG A 39 1.75 -3.98 56.55
C ARG A 39 1.28 -5.33 55.99
N SER A 40 0.10 -5.40 55.36
CA SER A 40 -0.43 -6.64 54.81
C SER A 40 0.36 -7.14 53.60
N VAL A 41 0.88 -6.22 52.78
CA VAL A 41 1.76 -6.51 51.63
C VAL A 41 3.08 -7.12 52.11
N ILE A 42 3.71 -6.50 53.11
CA ILE A 42 4.96 -7.01 53.70
C ILE A 42 4.78 -8.43 54.26
N ARG A 43 3.71 -8.69 55.01
CA ARG A 43 3.41 -10.06 55.50
C ARG A 43 3.29 -11.08 54.36
N LYS A 44 2.65 -10.71 53.25
CA LYS A 44 2.52 -11.58 52.08
C LYS A 44 3.88 -11.84 51.42
N GLN A 45 4.71 -10.81 51.25
CA GLN A 45 6.04 -10.95 50.67
C GLN A 45 6.96 -11.83 51.52
N ILE A 46 6.98 -11.63 52.84
CA ILE A 46 7.73 -12.49 53.78
C ILE A 46 7.25 -13.94 53.65
N HIS A 47 5.93 -14.17 53.70
CA HIS A 47 5.38 -15.51 53.63
C HIS A 47 5.77 -16.23 52.33
N ARG A 48 5.72 -15.52 51.20
CA ARG A 48 6.08 -15.99 49.87
C ARG A 48 7.56 -16.35 49.75
N ASN A 49 8.45 -15.57 50.38
CA ASN A 49 9.90 -15.67 50.16
C ASN A 49 10.66 -16.43 51.26
N ARG A 50 10.17 -16.49 52.50
CA ARG A 50 10.90 -17.03 53.67
C ARG A 50 11.51 -18.43 53.52
N LYS A 51 10.94 -19.30 52.66
CA LYS A 51 11.46 -20.66 52.44
C LYS A 51 12.45 -20.75 51.27
N ARG A 52 12.20 -20.00 50.19
CA ARG A 52 12.94 -20.11 48.93
C ARG A 52 14.07 -19.09 48.80
N ARG A 53 13.93 -17.94 49.47
CA ARG A 53 14.82 -16.77 49.33
C ARG A 53 15.09 -16.15 50.71
N PRO A 54 15.77 -16.88 51.61
CA PRO A 54 15.87 -16.49 53.02
C PRO A 54 16.68 -15.18 53.24
N GLU A 55 17.54 -14.78 52.30
CA GLU A 55 18.31 -13.54 52.39
C GLU A 55 17.51 -12.29 51.95
N LEU A 56 16.32 -12.45 51.36
CA LEU A 56 15.45 -11.31 51.07
C LEU A 56 14.85 -10.75 52.36
N THR A 57 15.12 -9.46 52.60
CA THR A 57 14.57 -8.75 53.77
C THR A 57 13.38 -7.90 53.35
N PHE A 58 12.25 -8.07 54.05
CA PHE A 58 11.06 -7.24 53.85
C PHE A 58 10.66 -6.58 55.17
N SER A 59 10.51 -5.26 55.18
CA SER A 59 10.10 -4.50 56.37
C SER A 59 9.07 -3.43 56.04
N ARG A 60 8.34 -2.97 57.06
CA ARG A 60 7.46 -1.81 56.90
C ARG A 60 8.33 -0.56 56.93
N GLY A 61 8.16 0.35 55.97
CA GLY A 61 8.92 1.61 55.92
C GLY A 61 8.25 2.63 55.02
N ASP A 62 8.47 3.92 55.31
CA ASP A 62 8.03 5.04 54.48
C ASP A 62 9.22 5.55 53.66
N ALA A 63 9.08 5.60 52.34
CA ALA A 63 10.15 6.06 51.46
C ALA A 63 10.48 7.55 51.65
N THR A 64 9.58 8.32 52.28
CA THR A 64 9.80 9.73 52.64
C THR A 64 10.54 9.92 53.97
N ASN A 65 10.77 8.83 54.72
CA ASN A 65 11.50 8.84 55.99
C ASN A 65 12.14 7.45 56.23
N LEU A 66 13.32 7.25 55.68
CA LEU A 66 14.03 5.98 55.68
C LEU A 66 14.85 5.81 56.97
N GLU A 67 14.59 4.74 57.73
CA GLU A 67 15.33 4.42 58.97
C GLU A 67 16.68 3.71 58.68
N TYR A 68 17.40 4.14 57.65
CA TYR A 68 18.73 3.63 57.29
C TYR A 68 19.78 4.72 57.46
N ALA A 69 21.02 4.31 57.74
CA ALA A 69 22.15 5.23 57.79
C ALA A 69 22.43 5.85 56.41
N ASP A 70 23.06 7.02 56.43
CA ASP A 70 23.57 7.68 55.23
C ASP A 70 24.50 6.74 54.47
N GLU A 71 24.48 6.81 53.14
CA GLU A 71 25.37 6.04 52.27
C GLU A 71 25.37 4.51 52.54
N SER A 72 24.21 3.97 52.91
CA SER A 72 24.03 2.55 53.22
C SER A 72 23.86 1.67 51.98
N PHE A 73 23.38 2.20 50.86
CA PHE A 73 23.03 1.41 49.67
C PHE A 73 23.82 1.79 48.41
N ASN A 74 24.14 0.80 47.59
CA ASN A 74 24.72 1.00 46.26
C ASN A 74 23.66 1.30 45.20
N ALA A 75 22.44 0.80 45.37
CA ALA A 75 21.34 1.05 44.46
C ALA A 75 20.01 1.16 45.21
N VAL A 76 19.18 2.11 44.77
CA VAL A 76 17.77 2.20 45.18
C VAL A 76 16.91 1.93 43.94
N LEU A 77 15.95 1.02 44.09
CA LEU A 77 15.02 0.60 43.05
C LEU A 77 13.62 1.09 43.39
N ASP A 78 13.02 1.79 42.43
CA ASP A 78 11.62 2.20 42.46
C ASP A 78 10.90 1.57 41.27
N LYS A 79 9.81 0.85 41.55
CA LYS A 79 8.92 0.33 40.52
C LYS A 79 7.50 0.84 40.73
N GLY A 80 7.19 2.01 40.17
CA GLY A 80 5.87 2.66 40.26
C GLY A 80 5.52 3.29 41.61
N THR A 81 6.47 3.36 42.55
CA THR A 81 6.28 4.05 43.84
C THR A 81 6.25 5.55 43.63
N LEU A 82 7.17 6.10 42.85
CA LEU A 82 7.13 7.51 42.47
C LEU A 82 5.82 7.89 41.78
N ASP A 83 5.35 7.09 40.81
CA ASP A 83 4.04 7.32 40.16
C ASP A 83 2.88 7.27 41.17
N SER A 84 2.96 6.41 42.18
CA SER A 84 1.95 6.32 43.25
C SER A 84 1.99 7.53 44.21
N VAL A 85 3.19 8.04 44.52
CA VAL A 85 3.38 9.27 45.31
C VAL A 85 2.89 10.49 44.53
N MET A 86 3.19 10.51 43.23
CA MET A 86 2.80 11.54 42.27
C MET A 86 1.50 11.15 41.54
N SER A 87 0.46 10.73 42.26
CA SER A 87 -0.80 10.32 41.62
C SER A 87 -1.56 11.45 40.92
N SER A 88 -1.23 12.71 41.21
CA SER A 88 -1.80 13.91 40.59
C SER A 88 -0.82 15.08 40.63
N LYS A 89 -0.98 16.06 39.73
CA LYS A 89 -0.17 17.30 39.69
C LYS A 89 -0.62 18.27 40.79
N THR A 90 -0.24 17.98 42.04
CA THR A 90 -0.51 18.83 43.22
C THR A 90 0.78 19.11 43.99
N GLU A 91 0.85 20.26 44.66
CA GLU A 91 2.00 20.65 45.49
C GLU A 91 2.30 19.63 46.59
N LYS A 92 1.27 19.12 47.27
CA LYS A 92 1.41 18.06 48.28
C LYS A 92 2.05 16.77 47.74
N CYS A 93 1.73 16.38 46.51
CA CYS A 93 2.38 15.23 45.86
C CYS A 93 3.85 15.52 45.56
N LEU A 94 4.15 16.72 45.06
CA LEU A 94 5.52 17.18 44.80
C LEU A 94 6.36 17.23 46.08
N ASP A 95 5.83 17.76 47.18
CA ASP A 95 6.52 17.81 48.47
C ASP A 95 6.89 16.41 48.97
N ARG A 96 5.96 15.45 48.84
CA ARG A 96 6.23 14.06 49.22
C ARG A 96 7.26 13.39 48.31
N ALA A 97 7.23 13.67 47.00
CA ALA A 97 8.25 13.18 46.08
C ALA A 97 9.63 13.77 46.41
N ASN A 98 9.72 15.07 46.71
CA ASN A 98 10.95 15.73 47.13
C ASN A 98 11.49 15.16 48.45
N ALA A 99 10.61 14.89 49.43
CA ALA A 99 11.00 14.22 50.68
C ALA A 99 11.55 12.80 50.41
N MET A 100 10.90 12.04 49.52
CA MET A 100 11.40 10.73 49.09
C MET A 100 12.76 10.84 48.39
N PHE A 101 12.94 11.80 47.47
CA PHE A 101 14.20 12.00 46.77
C PHE A 101 15.33 12.41 47.71
N ALA A 102 15.04 13.23 48.74
CA ALA A 102 16.01 13.59 49.77
C ALA A 102 16.50 12.37 50.54
N GLU A 103 15.60 11.47 50.92
CA GLU A 103 15.98 10.22 51.60
C GLU A 103 16.77 9.28 50.68
N VAL A 104 16.36 9.15 49.41
CA VAL A 104 17.11 8.38 48.41
C VAL A 104 18.52 8.96 48.22
N HIS A 105 18.66 10.29 48.14
CA HIS A 105 19.95 10.95 48.04
C HIS A 105 20.85 10.68 49.25
N ARG A 106 20.26 10.70 50.45
CA ARG A 106 20.95 10.49 51.73
C ARG A 106 21.47 9.05 51.86
N VAL A 107 20.65 8.04 51.57
CA VAL A 107 21.03 6.64 51.74
C VAL A 107 21.90 6.08 50.61
N LEU A 108 21.96 6.75 49.46
CA LEU A 108 22.81 6.34 48.34
C LEU A 108 24.28 6.69 48.57
N ARG A 109 25.15 5.68 48.43
CA ARG A 109 26.62 5.83 48.36
C ARG A 109 27.05 6.68 47.18
N ALA A 110 28.27 7.22 47.23
CA ALA A 110 28.94 7.75 46.06
C ALA A 110 29.02 6.68 44.94
N ASN A 111 28.80 7.07 43.69
CA ASN A 111 28.61 6.19 42.53
C ASN A 111 27.38 5.26 42.63
N GLY A 112 26.50 5.50 43.60
CA GLY A 112 25.24 4.81 43.77
C GLY A 112 24.20 5.21 42.72
N ARG A 113 23.20 4.36 42.51
CA ARG A 113 22.22 4.53 41.41
C ARG A 113 20.80 4.49 41.95
N TYR A 114 20.02 5.52 41.64
CA TYR A 114 18.59 5.48 41.77
C TYR A 114 17.98 5.07 40.43
N ILE A 115 17.20 4.00 40.40
CA ILE A 115 16.60 3.44 39.18
C ILE A 115 15.09 3.38 39.36
N ILE A 116 14.36 4.11 38.54
CA ILE A 116 12.91 4.26 38.60
C ILE A 116 12.30 3.65 37.35
N LEU A 117 11.42 2.67 37.50
CA LEU A 117 10.53 2.22 36.44
C LEU A 117 9.21 2.99 36.54
N THR A 118 8.92 3.83 35.55
CA THR A 118 7.80 4.78 35.57
C THR A 118 7.17 4.93 34.18
N LEU A 119 5.93 5.41 34.12
CA LEU A 119 5.31 5.88 32.87
C LEU A 119 5.83 7.27 32.44
N CYS A 120 6.57 7.94 33.32
CA CYS A 120 7.26 9.19 33.07
C CYS A 120 6.32 10.30 32.56
N GLN A 121 5.13 10.44 33.16
CA GLN A 121 4.25 11.57 32.89
C GLN A 121 4.99 12.89 33.14
N SER A 122 4.59 13.97 32.46
CA SER A 122 5.34 15.23 32.47
C SER A 122 5.67 15.74 33.87
N PHE A 123 4.73 15.72 34.81
CA PHE A 123 4.96 16.16 36.19
C PHE A 123 5.84 15.19 37.01
N VAL A 124 5.90 13.90 36.66
CA VAL A 124 6.82 12.93 37.29
C VAL A 124 8.24 13.21 36.81
N PHE A 125 8.41 13.43 35.50
CA PHE A 125 9.67 13.83 34.91
C PHE A 125 10.16 15.17 35.49
N GLU A 126 9.30 16.19 35.52
CA GLU A 126 9.60 17.53 36.09
C GLU A 126 10.10 17.42 37.54
N ALA A 127 9.41 16.64 38.39
CA ALA A 127 9.83 16.47 39.78
C ALA A 127 11.21 15.79 39.90
N TRP A 128 11.43 14.72 39.13
CA TRP A 128 12.70 13.98 39.14
C TRP A 128 13.85 14.82 38.59
N ILE A 129 13.67 15.44 37.42
CA ILE A 129 14.75 16.16 36.75
C ILE A 129 15.17 17.37 37.58
N ASN A 130 14.22 18.18 38.06
CA ASN A 130 14.52 19.40 38.82
C ASN A 130 15.26 19.08 40.12
N PHE A 131 14.85 18.01 40.83
CA PHE A 131 15.52 17.63 42.07
C PHE A 131 16.96 17.17 41.84
N PHE A 132 17.18 16.26 40.87
CA PHE A 132 18.48 15.64 40.69
C PHE A 132 19.44 16.47 39.82
N SER A 133 18.95 17.36 38.95
CA SER A 133 19.80 18.27 38.15
C SER A 133 20.49 19.33 39.00
N GLU A 134 19.89 19.74 40.11
CA GLU A 134 20.50 20.65 41.09
C GLU A 134 21.53 19.96 42.00
N LYS A 135 21.69 18.65 41.87
CA LYS A 135 22.61 17.83 42.67
C LYS A 135 23.68 17.21 41.77
N ASN A 136 24.68 16.60 42.40
CA ASN A 136 25.79 15.98 41.69
C ASN A 136 25.43 14.60 41.11
N TYR A 137 24.63 14.59 40.04
CA TYR A 137 24.15 13.37 39.38
C TYR A 137 24.36 13.39 37.86
N MET A 138 24.61 12.22 37.31
CA MET A 138 24.40 11.95 35.88
C MET A 138 23.01 11.34 35.68
N LEU A 139 22.24 11.89 34.75
CA LEU A 139 20.82 11.60 34.55
C LEU A 139 20.60 10.89 33.22
N ARG A 140 19.90 9.77 33.25
CA ARG A 140 19.57 8.99 32.05
C ARG A 140 18.11 8.58 32.03
N ALA A 141 17.44 8.77 30.90
CA ALA A 141 16.15 8.15 30.64
C ALA A 141 16.32 7.06 29.58
N VAL A 142 15.86 5.84 29.87
CA VAL A 142 15.89 4.73 28.92
C VAL A 142 14.47 4.33 28.59
N CYS A 143 14.05 4.53 27.35
CA CYS A 143 12.73 4.16 26.85
C CYS A 143 12.67 2.65 26.57
N GLY A 144 11.80 1.93 27.27
CA GLY A 144 11.54 0.51 27.10
C GLY A 144 10.49 0.20 26.03
N SER A 145 10.30 -1.10 25.75
CA SER A 145 9.22 -1.59 24.88
C SER A 145 7.88 -1.65 25.62
N ASN A 146 6.78 -1.66 24.85
CA ASN A 146 5.42 -1.82 25.35
C ASN A 146 4.89 -3.25 25.12
N ASP A 147 5.69 -4.12 24.52
CA ASP A 147 5.32 -5.49 24.24
C ASP A 147 5.49 -6.29 25.52
N PHE A 148 4.40 -6.39 26.28
CA PHE A 148 4.31 -7.30 27.41
C PHE A 148 3.84 -8.66 26.89
N ASP A 149 4.58 -9.73 27.20
CA ASP A 149 4.29 -11.13 26.84
C ASP A 149 2.92 -11.65 27.36
N TYR A 150 2.13 -10.82 28.02
CA TYR A 150 0.88 -11.17 28.69
C TYR A 150 -0.38 -10.61 28.01
N GLY A 151 -0.28 -10.13 26.76
CA GLY A 151 -1.45 -9.72 25.96
C GLY A 151 -2.12 -8.41 26.40
N VAL A 152 -1.55 -7.71 27.39
CA VAL A 152 -1.98 -6.37 27.80
C VAL A 152 -1.06 -5.35 27.15
N MET A 153 -1.52 -4.68 26.10
CA MET A 153 -0.78 -3.57 25.50
C MET A 153 -1.20 -2.25 26.15
N PHE A 154 -0.21 -1.48 26.61
CA PHE A 154 -0.40 -0.15 27.18
C PHE A 154 0.08 0.92 26.18
N PRO A 155 -0.66 2.03 25.96
CA PRO A 155 -0.32 3.03 24.95
C PRO A 155 0.97 3.81 25.26
N LEU A 156 1.31 4.00 26.54
CA LEU A 156 2.52 4.72 26.93
C LEU A 156 3.70 3.77 27.14
N PRO A 157 4.92 4.18 26.79
CA PRO A 157 6.11 3.42 27.08
C PRO A 157 6.50 3.49 28.55
N LEU A 158 7.15 2.43 29.01
CA LEU A 158 7.85 2.44 30.29
C LEU A 158 9.22 3.11 30.10
N PHE A 159 9.61 3.93 31.06
CA PHE A 159 10.94 4.50 31.14
C PHE A 159 11.67 3.97 32.37
N PHE A 160 12.95 3.71 32.20
CA PHE A 160 13.89 3.65 33.31
C PHE A 160 14.56 5.02 33.46
N LEU A 161 14.17 5.76 34.48
CA LEU A 161 14.90 6.96 34.89
C LEU A 161 16.03 6.51 35.82
N VAL A 162 17.26 6.89 35.50
CA VAL A 162 18.46 6.50 36.22
C VAL A 162 19.22 7.75 36.63
N ALA A 163 19.33 7.98 37.93
CA ALA A 163 20.19 9.01 38.50
C ALA A 163 21.41 8.36 39.16
N ILE A 164 22.60 8.68 38.66
CA ILE A 164 23.87 8.14 39.17
C ILE A 164 24.56 9.22 40.00
N LYS A 165 24.67 9.00 41.32
CA LYS A 165 25.30 9.94 42.26
C LYS A 165 26.80 9.95 42.00
N LEU A 166 27.38 11.09 41.71
CA LEU A 166 28.81 11.18 41.39
C LEU A 166 29.63 11.48 42.64
N SER A 167 30.84 10.93 42.68
CA SER A 167 31.82 11.17 43.76
C SER A 167 32.48 12.55 43.68
N SER A 168 32.44 13.20 42.51
CA SER A 168 32.99 14.54 42.28
C SER A 168 32.03 15.36 41.42
N PRO A 169 31.89 16.68 41.66
CA PRO A 169 31.01 17.55 40.89
C PRO A 169 31.44 17.60 39.42
N LEU A 170 30.47 17.55 38.51
CA LEU A 170 30.68 17.87 37.10
C LEU A 170 30.57 19.39 36.88
N GLN A 171 31.27 19.91 35.87
CA GLN A 171 31.10 21.29 35.42
C GLN A 171 29.70 21.52 34.85
N ASP A 172 29.19 20.55 34.09
CA ASP A 172 27.86 20.59 33.46
C ASP A 172 27.06 19.31 33.78
N PRO A 173 25.73 19.40 33.94
CA PRO A 173 24.88 18.23 34.14
C PRO A 173 24.87 17.34 32.89
N VAL A 174 25.18 16.05 33.07
CA VAL A 174 25.15 15.07 31.98
C VAL A 174 23.78 14.42 31.92
N MET A 175 23.03 14.73 30.86
CA MET A 175 21.70 14.20 30.57
C MET A 175 21.74 13.36 29.29
N GLU A 176 21.24 12.12 29.36
CA GLU A 176 21.15 11.24 28.19
C GLU A 176 19.76 10.60 28.07
N VAL A 177 19.26 10.47 26.84
CA VAL A 177 18.07 9.69 26.52
C VAL A 177 18.44 8.53 25.61
N TYR A 178 18.00 7.32 25.97
CA TYR A 178 18.10 6.14 25.13
C TYR A 178 16.72 5.81 24.58
N ASN A 179 16.59 5.76 23.26
CA ASN A 179 15.35 5.35 22.62
C ASN A 179 15.15 3.82 22.68
N ARG A 180 14.02 3.32 22.15
CA ARG A 180 13.70 1.88 22.11
C ARG A 180 14.74 1.01 21.40
N LYS A 181 15.45 1.58 20.41
CA LYS A 181 16.53 0.92 19.66
C LYS A 181 17.89 1.07 20.38
N MET A 182 17.89 1.49 21.65
CA MET A 182 19.07 1.74 22.48
C MET A 182 20.06 2.78 21.91
N ARG A 183 19.60 3.65 21.01
CA ARG A 183 20.40 4.77 20.52
C ARG A 183 20.41 5.91 21.52
N ARG A 184 21.59 6.47 21.75
CA ARG A 184 21.85 7.52 22.74
C ARG A 184 21.74 8.91 22.11
N THR A 185 20.95 9.77 22.75
CA THR A 185 20.93 11.22 22.54
C THR A 185 21.50 11.88 23.80
N VAL A 186 22.45 12.79 23.64
CA VAL A 186 22.97 13.62 24.75
C VAL A 186 22.21 14.94 24.71
N CYS A 187 21.59 15.32 25.83
CA CYS A 187 20.79 16.53 25.93
C CYS A 187 21.60 17.63 26.62
N THR A 188 21.55 18.84 26.08
CA THR A 188 22.23 20.02 26.62
C THR A 188 21.36 20.82 27.58
N SER A 189 20.04 20.56 27.61
CA SER A 189 19.09 21.21 28.52
C SER A 189 18.00 20.27 29.03
N ILE A 190 17.33 20.66 30.11
CA ILE A 190 16.17 19.96 30.67
C ILE A 190 15.02 19.92 29.66
N GLU A 191 14.81 21.02 28.92
CA GLU A 191 13.79 21.11 27.88
C GLU A 191 14.05 20.12 26.74
N GLU A 192 15.31 19.95 26.32
CA GLU A 192 15.69 18.99 25.29
C GLU A 192 15.41 17.55 25.73
N MET A 193 15.80 17.20 26.96
CA MET A 193 15.50 15.87 27.52
C MET A 193 13.99 15.63 27.64
N GLY A 194 13.24 16.65 28.06
CA GLY A 194 11.78 16.60 28.12
C GLY A 194 11.13 16.39 26.75
N LYS A 195 11.62 17.08 25.70
CA LYS A 195 11.16 16.88 24.32
C LYS A 195 11.37 15.44 23.86
N CYS A 196 12.55 14.86 24.09
CA CYS A 196 12.82 13.46 23.71
C CYS A 196 11.87 12.46 24.40
N ILE A 197 11.50 12.70 25.67
CA ILE A 197 10.55 11.85 26.40
C ILE A 197 9.14 11.99 25.80
N ILE A 198 8.69 13.23 25.56
CA ILE A 198 7.38 13.52 24.96
C ILE A 198 7.26 12.92 23.56
N GLU A 199 8.31 13.03 22.74
CA GLU A 199 8.37 12.44 21.40
C GLU A 199 8.25 10.92 21.46
N ALA A 200 8.97 10.26 22.38
CA ALA A 200 8.88 8.82 22.57
C ALA A 200 7.49 8.37 23.05
N GLN A 201 6.86 9.12 23.95
CA GLN A 201 5.48 8.88 24.39
C GLN A 201 4.47 9.07 23.25
N SER A 202 4.61 10.16 22.49
CA SER A 202 3.73 10.50 21.36
C SER A 202 3.82 9.44 20.26
N TYR A 203 5.04 9.02 19.90
CA TYR A 203 5.27 7.95 18.94
C TYR A 203 4.64 6.63 19.39
N SER A 204 4.84 6.27 20.66
CA SER A 204 4.26 5.07 21.26
C SER A 204 2.73 5.06 21.20
N MET A 205 2.10 6.17 21.59
CA MET A 205 0.65 6.30 21.60
C MET A 205 0.08 6.30 20.19
N PHE A 206 0.75 6.96 19.24
CA PHE A 206 0.39 6.94 17.83
C PHE A 206 0.47 5.54 17.24
N SER A 207 1.59 4.83 17.47
CA SER A 207 1.76 3.43 17.08
C SER A 207 0.65 2.56 17.68
N PHE A 208 0.41 2.63 19.00
CA PHE A 208 -0.66 1.88 19.65
C PHE A 208 -2.03 2.13 19.01
N TYR A 209 -2.41 3.38 18.78
CA TYR A 209 -3.68 3.73 18.16
C TYR A 209 -3.82 3.12 16.75
N MET A 210 -2.75 3.17 15.95
CA MET A 210 -2.72 2.53 14.64
C MET A 210 -2.93 1.02 14.78
N ARG A 211 -2.24 0.35 15.70
CA ARG A 211 -2.30 -1.11 15.86
C ARG A 211 -3.65 -1.62 16.37
N THR A 212 -4.36 -0.86 17.20
CA THR A 212 -5.59 -1.34 17.87
C THR A 212 -6.89 -0.90 17.21
N SER A 213 -6.86 0.16 16.42
CA SER A 213 -8.08 0.79 15.90
C SER A 213 -8.25 0.54 14.40
N PRO A 214 -9.48 0.31 13.91
CA PRO A 214 -9.76 0.39 12.48
C PRO A 214 -9.51 1.81 11.97
N LEU A 215 -9.11 1.94 10.71
CA LEU A 215 -8.86 3.22 10.07
C LEU A 215 -10.13 3.72 9.39
N ASN A 216 -10.84 4.65 10.04
CA ASN A 216 -12.01 5.30 9.42
C ASN A 216 -11.62 6.17 8.21
N PHE A 217 -10.38 6.67 8.19
CA PHE A 217 -9.82 7.44 7.09
C PHE A 217 -8.34 7.08 6.93
N GLU A 218 -7.81 7.32 5.73
CA GLU A 218 -6.39 7.18 5.44
C GLU A 218 -5.53 7.96 6.45
N ARG A 219 -4.37 7.40 6.78
CA ARG A 219 -3.37 8.04 7.65
C ARG A 219 -2.05 8.13 6.92
N GLN A 220 -1.46 9.32 6.92
CA GLN A 220 -0.15 9.57 6.32
C GLN A 220 0.92 9.61 7.40
N VAL A 221 2.05 8.93 7.17
CA VAL A 221 3.24 8.94 8.01
C VAL A 221 4.43 9.31 7.14
N GLN A 222 5.20 10.31 7.55
CA GLN A 222 6.45 10.68 6.89
C GLN A 222 7.63 10.13 7.68
N ILE A 223 8.52 9.43 7.00
CA ILE A 223 9.73 8.86 7.58
C ILE A 223 10.90 9.69 7.06
N LEU A 224 11.63 10.32 7.98
CA LEU A 224 12.73 11.23 7.66
C LEU A 224 14.06 10.48 7.67
N GLN A 225 15.01 10.96 6.86
CA GLN A 225 16.39 10.53 6.86
C GLN A 225 17.14 11.16 8.05
N GLU A 226 17.92 10.35 8.76
CA GLU A 226 18.46 10.69 10.09
C GLU A 226 19.40 11.91 10.12
N PHE A 227 20.07 12.22 9.01
CA PHE A 227 21.18 13.20 8.99
C PHE A 227 20.78 14.58 8.47
N ASP A 228 19.80 14.66 7.57
CA ASP A 228 19.43 15.90 6.87
C ASP A 228 17.96 16.28 7.08
N GLY A 229 17.15 15.42 7.70
CA GLY A 229 15.73 15.65 7.92
C GLY A 229 14.88 15.57 6.66
N ASN A 230 15.45 15.14 5.52
CA ASN A 230 14.70 14.98 4.29
C ASN A 230 13.73 13.81 4.38
N ILE A 231 12.59 13.89 3.68
CA ILE A 231 11.61 12.80 3.67
C ILE A 231 12.18 11.64 2.86
N ARG A 232 12.51 10.53 3.54
CA ARG A 232 12.97 9.29 2.90
C ARG A 232 11.79 8.50 2.32
N TYR A 233 10.72 8.38 3.09
CA TYR A 233 9.50 7.69 2.69
C TYR A 233 8.24 8.46 3.09
N THR A 234 7.21 8.34 2.26
CA THR A 234 5.84 8.71 2.63
C THR A 234 4.99 7.45 2.65
N MET A 235 4.47 7.08 3.81
CA MET A 235 3.61 5.91 3.97
C MET A 235 2.15 6.33 4.17
N TYR A 236 1.25 5.72 3.42
CA TYR A 236 -0.19 5.85 3.57
C TYR A 236 -0.76 4.54 4.10
N LEU A 237 -1.36 4.58 5.29
CA LEU A 237 -2.07 3.46 5.87
C LEU A 237 -3.54 3.55 5.45
N VAL A 238 -4.00 2.51 4.77
CA VAL A 238 -5.31 2.46 4.12
C VAL A 238 -6.07 1.23 4.59
N GLU A 239 -7.33 1.42 4.96
CA GLU A 239 -8.30 0.35 5.11
C GLU A 239 -9.55 0.70 4.31
N ASP A 240 -10.25 -0.32 3.86
CA ASP A 240 -11.58 -0.17 3.28
C ASP A 240 -12.59 -0.97 4.08
N SER A 241 -13.43 -0.28 4.84
CA SER A 241 -14.46 -0.89 5.69
C SER A 241 -15.58 -1.58 4.91
N THR A 242 -15.71 -1.32 3.61
CA THR A 242 -16.70 -1.97 2.74
C THR A 242 -16.24 -3.33 2.22
N PHE A 243 -14.94 -3.62 2.30
CA PHE A 243 -14.35 -4.85 1.80
C PHE A 243 -14.18 -5.89 2.92
N THR A 244 -14.95 -6.99 2.84
CA THR A 244 -15.00 -8.02 3.89
C THR A 244 -14.27 -9.32 3.52
N ASP A 245 -13.94 -9.54 2.24
CA ASP A 245 -13.31 -10.77 1.73
C ASP A 245 -11.79 -10.65 1.56
N TYR A 246 -11.05 -10.53 2.67
CA TYR A 246 -9.59 -10.39 2.66
C TYR A 246 -8.88 -11.73 2.96
N SER A 247 -7.75 -11.93 2.28
CA SER A 247 -6.85 -13.09 2.45
C SER A 247 -5.71 -12.85 3.45
N SER A 248 -5.40 -11.58 3.74
CA SER A 248 -4.39 -11.18 4.73
C SER A 248 -4.86 -9.96 5.53
N LEU A 249 -4.41 -9.86 6.78
CA LEU A 249 -4.70 -8.71 7.65
C LEU A 249 -3.88 -7.47 7.30
N TYR A 250 -2.66 -7.65 6.77
CA TYR A 250 -1.74 -6.54 6.54
C TYR A 250 -0.76 -6.85 5.41
N ALA A 251 -0.53 -5.86 4.55
CA ALA A 251 0.52 -5.88 3.54
C ALA A 251 1.16 -4.50 3.39
N ILE A 252 2.37 -4.49 2.83
CA ILE A 252 3.16 -3.30 2.55
C ILE A 252 3.36 -3.25 1.04
N PHE A 253 2.89 -2.18 0.40
CA PHE A 253 3.05 -1.97 -1.02
C PHE A 253 4.11 -0.90 -1.27
N ILE A 254 5.25 -1.27 -1.85
CA ILE A 254 6.34 -0.33 -2.13
C ILE A 254 6.17 0.24 -3.53
N VAL A 255 6.11 1.57 -3.61
CA VAL A 255 5.96 2.35 -4.84
C VAL A 255 7.32 2.95 -5.21
N PRO A 256 7.90 2.57 -6.37
CA PRO A 256 9.17 3.12 -6.80
C PRO A 256 9.03 4.59 -7.21
N PRO A 257 10.12 5.39 -7.16
CA PRO A 257 10.07 6.84 -7.36
C PRO A 257 9.50 7.27 -8.73
N ASN A 258 9.71 6.47 -9.77
CA ASN A 258 9.21 6.71 -11.12
C ASN A 258 7.70 6.48 -11.27
N LYS A 259 7.08 5.76 -10.33
CA LYS A 259 5.64 5.43 -10.36
C LYS A 259 4.80 6.28 -9.40
N GLN A 260 5.42 7.12 -8.57
CA GLN A 260 4.72 7.87 -7.51
C GLN A 260 3.58 8.80 -7.99
N ARG A 261 3.55 9.16 -9.29
CA ARG A 261 2.52 10.02 -9.88
C ARG A 261 1.30 9.23 -10.36
N GLU A 262 1.40 7.91 -10.52
CA GLU A 262 0.30 7.06 -10.93
C GLU A 262 -0.88 7.22 -9.98
N TRP A 263 -2.09 7.37 -10.54
CA TRP A 263 -3.32 7.61 -9.77
C TRP A 263 -3.52 6.61 -8.63
N LEU A 264 -3.19 5.33 -8.90
CA LEU A 264 -3.31 4.22 -7.95
C LEU A 264 -2.52 4.47 -6.65
N TYR A 265 -1.45 5.26 -6.70
CA TYR A 265 -0.59 5.55 -5.56
C TYR A 265 -0.66 7.01 -5.11
N SER A 266 -1.02 7.94 -5.99
CA SER A 266 -0.94 9.38 -5.73
C SER A 266 -2.17 9.94 -5.01
N CYS A 267 -3.35 9.32 -5.16
CA CYS A 267 -4.59 9.77 -4.51
C CYS A 267 -5.20 8.74 -3.55
N THR A 268 -6.06 9.20 -2.64
CA THR A 268 -6.68 8.35 -1.60
C THR A 268 -7.59 7.28 -2.21
N GLU A 269 -8.39 7.62 -3.23
CA GLU A 269 -9.30 6.65 -3.88
C GLU A 269 -8.52 5.56 -4.63
N GLY A 270 -7.41 5.91 -5.27
CA GLY A 270 -6.50 4.94 -5.88
C GLY A 270 -5.90 3.98 -4.86
N ARG A 271 -5.44 4.49 -3.72
CA ARG A 271 -4.87 3.63 -2.67
C ARG A 271 -5.92 2.73 -2.00
N LYS A 272 -7.17 3.19 -1.85
CA LYS A 272 -8.30 2.33 -1.44
C LYS A 272 -8.57 1.22 -2.45
N LYS A 273 -8.57 1.55 -3.75
CA LYS A 273 -8.71 0.54 -4.82
C LYS A 273 -7.58 -0.49 -4.77
N LEU A 274 -6.34 -0.04 -4.59
CA LEU A 274 -5.18 -0.92 -4.43
C LEU A 274 -5.31 -1.85 -3.22
N CYS A 275 -5.85 -1.36 -2.10
CA CYS A 275 -6.15 -2.16 -0.91
C CYS A 275 -7.13 -3.30 -1.23
N ARG A 276 -8.23 -3.01 -1.95
CA ARG A 276 -9.20 -4.03 -2.41
C ARG A 276 -8.56 -5.07 -3.33
N LEU A 277 -7.78 -4.61 -4.33
CA LEU A 277 -7.11 -5.48 -5.31
C LEU A 277 -6.09 -6.41 -4.63
N SER A 278 -5.40 -5.91 -3.61
CA SER A 278 -4.43 -6.69 -2.82
C SER A 278 -5.09 -7.72 -1.89
N LYS A 279 -6.43 -7.72 -1.79
CA LYS A 279 -7.22 -8.57 -0.89
C LYS A 279 -6.69 -8.55 0.56
N VAL A 280 -6.35 -7.37 1.05
CA VAL A 280 -5.88 -7.18 2.43
C VAL A 280 -6.79 -6.26 3.21
N LYS A 281 -6.90 -6.50 4.52
CA LYS A 281 -7.68 -5.64 5.41
C LYS A 281 -7.06 -4.25 5.56
N ARG A 282 -5.74 -4.19 5.76
CA ARG A 282 -4.96 -2.95 5.82
C ARG A 282 -3.78 -3.00 4.86
N LEU A 283 -3.60 -1.93 4.09
CA LEU A 283 -2.47 -1.75 3.18
C LEU A 283 -1.63 -0.55 3.61
N ALA A 284 -0.32 -0.74 3.75
CA ALA A 284 0.65 0.34 3.89
C ALA A 284 1.27 0.65 2.52
N VAL A 285 0.84 1.73 1.87
CA VAL A 285 1.40 2.17 0.58
C VAL A 285 2.59 3.09 0.85
N VAL A 286 3.80 2.64 0.53
CA VAL A 286 5.07 3.34 0.82
C VAL A 286 5.65 3.93 -0.45
N ILE A 287 5.64 5.26 -0.53
CA ILE A 287 6.26 6.02 -1.62
C ILE A 287 7.71 6.32 -1.26
N VAL A 288 8.64 5.81 -2.08
CA VAL A 288 10.07 6.08 -1.97
C VAL A 288 10.39 7.41 -2.64
N ARG A 289 11.07 8.32 -1.93
CA ARG A 289 11.41 9.66 -2.45
C ARG A 289 12.82 9.77 -3.01
N ASN A 290 13.73 8.88 -2.61
CA ASN A 290 15.12 8.88 -3.05
C ASN A 290 15.26 8.31 -4.47
N SER A 291 16.10 8.92 -5.31
CA SER A 291 16.39 8.49 -6.68
C SER A 291 17.20 7.18 -6.76
N ASN A 292 17.99 6.86 -5.74
CA ASN A 292 18.68 5.57 -5.63
C ASN A 292 17.75 4.52 -5.02
N TYR A 293 16.91 3.90 -5.86
CA TYR A 293 15.94 2.88 -5.46
C TYR A 293 16.57 1.47 -5.51
N ASP A 294 16.79 0.86 -4.35
CA ASP A 294 17.06 -0.57 -4.19
C ASP A 294 15.98 -1.19 -3.28
N ILE A 295 15.18 -2.10 -3.83
CA ILE A 295 14.07 -2.72 -3.11
C ILE A 295 14.52 -3.55 -1.90
N VAL A 296 15.72 -4.16 -1.94
CA VAL A 296 16.25 -4.97 -0.85
C VAL A 296 16.64 -4.08 0.32
N GLU A 297 17.30 -2.95 0.03
CA GLU A 297 17.66 -1.96 1.06
C GLU A 297 16.40 -1.31 1.67
N VAL A 298 15.44 -0.92 0.83
CA VAL A 298 14.17 -0.33 1.27
C VAL A 298 13.40 -1.30 2.17
N ARG A 299 13.30 -2.58 1.81
CA ARG A 299 12.65 -3.60 2.65
C ARG A 299 13.31 -3.69 4.02
N LYS A 300 14.64 -3.81 4.06
CA LYS A 300 15.42 -3.90 5.31
C LYS A 300 15.22 -2.68 6.22
N ASP A 301 15.12 -1.48 5.65
CA ASP A 301 14.87 -0.27 6.44
C ASP A 301 13.43 -0.26 7.00
N LEU A 302 12.46 -0.57 6.14
CA LEU A 302 11.05 -0.59 6.47
C LEU A 302 10.68 -1.68 7.49
N ASP A 303 11.33 -2.85 7.47
CA ASP A 303 11.10 -3.96 8.42
C ASP A 303 11.12 -3.46 9.88
N THR A 304 11.91 -2.43 10.16
CA THR A 304 12.08 -1.89 11.52
C THR A 304 11.08 -0.80 11.91
N ILE A 305 10.14 -0.43 11.03
CA ILE A 305 9.22 0.71 11.19
C ILE A 305 7.78 0.33 10.85
N VAL A 306 7.55 -0.37 9.73
CA VAL A 306 6.19 -0.66 9.25
C VAL A 306 5.39 -1.53 10.20
N MET A 307 6.08 -2.42 10.93
CA MET A 307 5.48 -3.30 11.92
C MET A 307 4.95 -2.54 13.14
N ASP A 308 5.47 -1.35 13.43
CA ASP A 308 4.95 -0.48 14.51
C ASP A 308 3.53 0.01 14.21
N PHE A 309 3.04 -0.13 12.97
CA PHE A 309 1.70 0.28 12.53
C PHE A 309 0.81 -0.90 12.08
N ALA A 310 1.32 -2.12 12.19
CA ALA A 310 0.59 -3.33 11.80
C ALA A 310 -0.55 -3.63 12.81
N PRO A 311 -1.73 -4.06 12.36
CA PRO A 311 -2.83 -4.44 13.25
C PRO A 311 -2.40 -5.46 14.31
N ILE A 312 -2.92 -5.35 15.53
CA ILE A 312 -2.54 -6.21 16.66
C ILE A 312 -2.77 -7.71 16.40
N GLY A 313 -3.75 -8.06 15.55
CA GLY A 313 -4.02 -9.44 15.14
C GLY A 313 -2.91 -10.08 14.30
N LEU A 314 -1.90 -9.31 13.89
CA LEU A 314 -0.71 -9.79 13.18
C LEU A 314 0.48 -10.08 14.12
N LEU A 315 0.31 -9.95 15.45
CA LEU A 315 1.32 -10.36 16.44
C LEU A 315 1.68 -11.84 16.18
N ASN A 316 2.86 -12.09 15.60
CA ASN A 316 3.44 -13.38 15.15
C ASN A 316 3.41 -13.67 13.63
N GLY A 317 2.91 -12.77 12.78
CA GLY A 317 2.95 -12.90 11.31
C GLY A 317 4.01 -11.99 10.66
N THR A 318 4.54 -12.40 9.50
CA THR A 318 5.34 -11.53 8.62
C THR A 318 4.41 -10.71 7.73
N ALA A 319 4.62 -9.40 7.63
CA ALA A 319 3.89 -8.57 6.68
C ALA A 319 4.24 -8.97 5.23
N LEU A 320 3.22 -9.06 4.37
CA LEU A 320 3.43 -9.36 2.96
C LEU A 320 3.95 -8.11 2.24
N TYR A 321 5.14 -8.20 1.65
CA TYR A 321 5.66 -7.15 0.79
C TYR A 321 5.16 -7.34 -0.65
N LEU A 322 4.41 -6.36 -1.12
CA LEU A 322 3.93 -6.22 -2.49
C LEU A 322 4.78 -5.13 -3.18
N THR A 323 5.19 -5.38 -4.41
CA THR A 323 6.01 -4.46 -5.19
C THR A 323 5.49 -4.44 -6.61
N VAL A 324 5.57 -3.28 -7.27
CA VAL A 324 5.22 -3.18 -8.69
C VAL A 324 6.19 -3.99 -9.56
N ASP A 325 7.41 -4.20 -9.06
CA ASP A 325 8.41 -5.06 -9.67
C ASP A 325 8.28 -6.45 -9.05
N SER A 326 7.58 -7.38 -9.71
CA SER A 326 7.71 -8.79 -9.32
C SER A 326 9.15 -9.23 -9.62
N PRO A 327 9.88 -9.85 -8.67
CA PRO A 327 11.24 -10.37 -8.92
C PRO A 327 11.32 -11.46 -10.00
N ASN A 328 10.18 -11.93 -10.51
CA ASN A 328 10.07 -13.05 -11.46
C ASN A 328 9.67 -12.64 -12.88
N LEU A 329 9.50 -11.35 -13.17
CA LEU A 329 9.17 -10.88 -14.52
C LEU A 329 10.46 -10.59 -15.28
N SER A 330 10.98 -11.61 -15.98
CA SER A 330 12.06 -11.44 -16.95
C SER A 330 11.54 -10.63 -18.13
N SER A 331 11.55 -9.31 -18.01
CA SER A 331 11.18 -8.41 -19.10
C SER A 331 12.38 -8.16 -20.00
N LYS A 332 12.20 -8.37 -21.31
CA LYS A 332 13.20 -8.07 -22.33
C LYS A 332 12.74 -6.86 -23.13
N ILE A 333 13.43 -5.74 -22.97
CA ILE A 333 13.18 -4.55 -23.77
C ILE A 333 13.70 -4.81 -25.20
N LEU A 334 12.83 -4.61 -26.19
CA LEU A 334 13.13 -4.75 -27.60
C LEU A 334 13.45 -3.40 -28.24
N GLU A 335 12.74 -2.35 -27.84
CA GLU A 335 12.92 -1.01 -28.38
C GLU A 335 12.56 0.06 -27.34
N LYS A 336 13.24 1.20 -27.44
CA LYS A 336 12.87 2.44 -26.77
C LYS A 336 12.83 3.56 -27.80
N GLY A 337 11.86 4.44 -27.71
CA GLY A 337 11.76 5.62 -28.59
C GLY A 337 10.97 6.74 -27.93
N VAL A 338 10.77 7.81 -28.68
CA VAL A 338 9.99 8.99 -28.25
C VAL A 338 9.11 9.42 -29.42
N THR A 339 7.85 9.73 -29.15
CA THR A 339 6.91 10.24 -30.14
C THR A 339 6.39 11.62 -29.71
N MET A 340 5.94 12.41 -30.68
CA MET A 340 5.36 13.72 -30.41
C MET A 340 3.96 13.67 -29.78
N TYR A 341 3.27 12.52 -29.88
CA TYR A 341 1.88 12.36 -29.44
C TYR A 341 1.75 11.63 -28.11
N SER A 342 2.68 10.73 -27.80
CA SER A 342 2.59 9.82 -26.64
C SER A 342 3.87 9.78 -25.79
N GLY A 343 4.84 10.63 -26.11
CA GLY A 343 6.09 10.75 -25.38
C GLY A 343 7.00 9.53 -25.53
N ASP A 344 7.78 9.24 -24.49
CA ASP A 344 8.67 8.08 -24.47
C ASP A 344 7.87 6.77 -24.56
N TYR A 345 8.28 5.82 -25.40
CA TYR A 345 7.68 4.48 -25.46
C TYR A 345 8.70 3.35 -25.33
N LEU A 346 8.22 2.21 -24.87
CA LEU A 346 8.95 0.97 -24.67
C LEU A 346 8.19 -0.18 -25.32
N ILE A 347 8.90 -0.97 -26.13
CA ILE A 347 8.43 -2.28 -26.59
C ILE A 347 9.16 -3.34 -25.78
N MET A 348 8.42 -4.27 -25.18
CA MET A 348 9.01 -5.30 -24.33
C MET A 348 8.27 -6.63 -24.43
N ASP A 349 9.05 -7.71 -24.32
CA ASP A 349 8.54 -9.05 -24.11
C ASP A 349 8.53 -9.37 -22.61
N GLU A 350 7.43 -9.93 -22.13
CA GLU A 350 7.17 -10.20 -20.73
C GLU A 350 6.57 -11.60 -20.56
N LYS A 351 7.14 -12.41 -19.66
CA LYS A 351 6.71 -13.79 -19.45
C LYS A 351 5.69 -13.87 -18.32
N GLU A 352 4.48 -14.31 -18.62
CA GLU A 352 3.42 -14.55 -17.64
C GLU A 352 2.99 -16.02 -17.69
N GLY A 353 3.34 -16.78 -16.64
CA GLY A 353 3.15 -18.23 -16.62
C GLY A 353 3.98 -18.93 -17.71
N ASP A 354 3.32 -19.74 -18.53
CA ASP A 354 3.94 -20.46 -19.66
C ASP A 354 3.91 -19.66 -20.97
N HIS A 355 3.35 -18.46 -20.97
CA HIS A 355 3.17 -17.63 -22.15
C HIS A 355 4.09 -16.41 -22.14
N LEU A 356 4.45 -15.94 -23.33
CA LEU A 356 5.22 -14.72 -23.55
C LEU A 356 4.30 -13.69 -24.21
N PHE A 357 4.28 -12.49 -23.67
CA PHE A 357 3.46 -11.38 -24.15
C PHE A 357 4.37 -10.26 -24.64
N ARG A 358 3.97 -9.62 -25.73
CA ARG A 358 4.60 -8.40 -26.23
C ARG A 358 3.71 -7.22 -25.89
N ARG A 359 4.31 -6.18 -25.30
CA ARG A 359 3.62 -4.99 -24.80
C ARG A 359 4.25 -3.73 -25.36
N ILE A 360 3.41 -2.75 -25.65
CA ILE A 360 3.81 -1.36 -25.86
C ILE A 360 3.37 -0.55 -24.63
N VAL A 361 4.33 0.16 -24.03
CA VAL A 361 4.12 0.96 -22.83
C VAL A 361 4.70 2.34 -23.08
N PHE A 362 3.93 3.40 -22.83
CA PHE A 362 4.42 4.77 -22.88
C PHE A 362 4.85 5.21 -21.49
N SER A 363 6.02 5.83 -21.36
CA SER A 363 6.60 6.24 -20.07
C SER A 363 5.90 7.47 -19.48
N GLU A 364 5.19 8.26 -20.30
CA GLU A 364 4.25 9.26 -19.81
C GLU A 364 2.99 8.62 -19.21
N TYR A 365 2.70 7.35 -19.57
CA TYR A 365 1.48 6.60 -19.23
C TYR A 365 1.77 5.30 -18.41
N PRO A 366 2.57 5.36 -17.32
CA PRO A 366 2.94 4.16 -16.58
C PRO A 366 1.69 3.61 -15.85
N GLY A 367 1.24 2.42 -16.25
CA GLY A 367 0.06 1.75 -15.68
C GLY A 367 -1.05 1.41 -16.69
N VAL A 368 -1.03 1.98 -17.90
CA VAL A 368 -1.90 1.56 -19.00
C VAL A 368 -1.03 0.83 -20.03
N VAL A 369 -1.13 -0.50 -20.07
CA VAL A 369 -0.61 -1.25 -21.21
C VAL A 369 -1.50 -0.88 -22.39
N GLN A 370 -0.96 -0.10 -23.33
CA GLN A 370 -1.76 0.42 -24.44
C GLN A 370 -2.18 -0.71 -25.37
N SER A 371 -1.30 -1.69 -25.59
CA SER A 371 -1.64 -2.93 -26.29
C SER A 371 -0.77 -4.08 -25.84
N GLU A 372 -1.41 -5.25 -25.82
CA GLU A 372 -0.82 -6.52 -25.42
C GLU A 372 -1.14 -7.60 -26.44
N ALA A 373 -0.12 -8.36 -26.83
CA ALA A 373 -0.26 -9.44 -27.77
C ALA A 373 0.49 -10.68 -27.29
N ARG A 374 -0.19 -11.84 -27.25
CA ARG A 374 0.45 -13.12 -26.97
C ARG A 374 1.39 -13.50 -28.11
N LEU A 375 2.57 -14.01 -27.80
CA LEU A 375 3.48 -14.57 -28.79
C LEU A 375 3.25 -16.08 -28.96
N LEU A 376 3.43 -16.56 -30.19
CA LEU A 376 3.42 -18.00 -30.47
C LEU A 376 4.56 -18.70 -29.72
N GLN A 377 4.29 -19.93 -29.25
CA GLN A 377 5.26 -20.68 -28.46
C GLN A 377 6.57 -20.88 -29.22
N ASN A 378 7.71 -20.56 -28.59
CA ASN A 378 9.05 -20.60 -29.19
C ASN A 378 9.23 -19.71 -30.45
N SER A 379 8.39 -18.70 -30.62
CA SER A 379 8.47 -17.75 -31.74
C SER A 379 8.50 -16.30 -31.24
N GLN A 380 8.93 -15.39 -32.12
CA GLN A 380 8.88 -13.94 -31.92
C GLN A 380 7.66 -13.30 -32.62
N GLN A 381 6.80 -14.13 -33.23
CA GLN A 381 5.59 -13.71 -33.91
C GLN A 381 4.40 -13.64 -32.94
N VAL A 382 3.52 -12.68 -33.18
CA VAL A 382 2.27 -12.53 -32.44
C VAL A 382 1.28 -13.62 -32.88
N ASP A 383 0.56 -14.18 -31.92
CA ASP A 383 -0.59 -15.04 -32.15
C ASP A 383 -1.80 -14.20 -32.60
N LEU A 384 -1.96 -14.07 -33.91
CA LEU A 384 -3.03 -13.26 -34.53
C LEU A 384 -4.44 -13.87 -34.36
N ASN A 385 -4.54 -15.08 -33.79
CA ASN A 385 -5.81 -15.74 -33.50
C ASN A 385 -6.18 -15.67 -32.01
N TYR A 386 -5.52 -14.80 -31.25
CA TYR A 386 -5.78 -14.63 -29.84
C TYR A 386 -5.86 -13.16 -29.45
N LEU A 387 -6.99 -12.77 -28.86
CA LEU A 387 -7.18 -11.45 -28.28
C LEU A 387 -6.86 -11.49 -26.78
N THR A 388 -5.76 -10.86 -26.39
CA THR A 388 -5.36 -10.80 -24.98
C THR A 388 -6.26 -9.87 -24.18
N CYS A 389 -6.62 -8.73 -24.77
CA CYS A 389 -7.46 -7.75 -24.11
C CYS A 389 -8.94 -8.16 -24.19
N SER A 390 -9.58 -8.33 -23.04
CA SER A 390 -10.97 -8.79 -22.97
C SER A 390 -11.97 -7.85 -23.66
N HIS A 391 -11.71 -6.54 -23.68
CA HIS A 391 -12.58 -5.56 -24.35
C HIS A 391 -12.58 -5.72 -25.88
N HIS A 392 -11.49 -6.21 -26.48
CA HIS A 392 -11.44 -6.54 -27.91
C HIS A 392 -12.38 -7.69 -28.25
N SER A 393 -12.49 -8.69 -27.38
CA SER A 393 -13.47 -9.79 -27.56
C SER A 393 -14.90 -9.27 -27.45
N GLU A 394 -15.16 -8.36 -26.51
CA GLU A 394 -16.49 -7.77 -26.35
C GLU A 394 -16.88 -6.84 -27.51
N PHE A 395 -15.94 -6.12 -28.12
CA PHE A 395 -16.19 -5.40 -29.38
C PHE A 395 -16.73 -6.35 -30.45
N LEU A 396 -16.13 -7.53 -30.62
CA LEU A 396 -16.61 -8.53 -31.56
C LEU A 396 -17.98 -9.09 -31.17
N HIS A 397 -18.22 -9.29 -29.87
CA HIS A 397 -19.54 -9.70 -29.37
C HIS A 397 -20.62 -8.63 -29.58
N SER A 398 -20.27 -7.37 -29.84
CA SER A 398 -21.25 -6.33 -30.22
C SER A 398 -21.68 -6.39 -31.69
N LEU A 399 -20.98 -7.19 -32.51
CA LEU A 399 -21.29 -7.36 -33.92
C LEU A 399 -22.36 -8.45 -34.11
N PRO A 400 -23.28 -8.34 -35.09
CA PRO A 400 -24.27 -9.36 -35.35
C PRO A 400 -23.62 -10.65 -35.85
N ALA A 401 -23.94 -11.79 -35.23
CA ALA A 401 -23.39 -13.10 -35.62
C ALA A 401 -23.59 -13.41 -37.11
N LYS A 402 -24.73 -13.00 -37.70
CA LYS A 402 -25.04 -13.17 -39.14
C LYS A 402 -24.02 -12.52 -40.09
N TRP A 403 -23.28 -11.51 -39.63
CA TRP A 403 -22.22 -10.88 -40.43
C TRP A 403 -21.03 -11.80 -40.65
N THR A 404 -20.77 -12.71 -39.70
CA THR A 404 -19.62 -13.62 -39.75
C THR A 404 -19.81 -14.81 -40.67
N THR A 405 -21.06 -15.14 -41.02
CA THR A 405 -21.43 -16.32 -41.82
C THR A 405 -22.01 -15.98 -43.19
N GLY A 406 -22.16 -14.68 -43.51
CA GLY A 406 -22.76 -14.22 -44.76
C GLY A 406 -21.72 -13.80 -45.80
N ASP A 407 -22.14 -13.77 -47.07
CA ASP A 407 -21.31 -13.34 -48.21
C ASP A 407 -21.27 -11.82 -48.40
N GLN A 408 -21.91 -11.06 -47.50
CA GLN A 408 -21.92 -9.60 -47.57
C GLN A 408 -20.57 -9.02 -47.10
N GLU A 409 -20.09 -8.00 -47.81
CA GLU A 409 -18.93 -7.22 -47.40
C GLU A 409 -19.29 -6.36 -46.18
N ILE A 410 -18.49 -6.43 -45.11
CA ILE A 410 -18.70 -5.69 -43.87
C ILE A 410 -17.61 -4.65 -43.71
N ARG A 411 -17.98 -3.38 -43.59
CA ARG A 411 -17.04 -2.25 -43.44
C ARG A 411 -16.94 -1.80 -42.00
N ILE A 412 -15.74 -1.87 -41.44
CA ILE A 412 -15.46 -1.49 -40.05
C ILE A 412 -14.48 -0.33 -40.01
N LEU A 413 -14.83 0.73 -39.28
CA LEU A 413 -13.93 1.78 -38.87
C LEU A 413 -13.44 1.50 -37.45
N ILE A 414 -12.12 1.47 -37.24
CA ILE A 414 -11.52 1.41 -35.91
C ILE A 414 -10.71 2.69 -35.70
N VAL A 415 -10.99 3.41 -34.62
CA VAL A 415 -10.21 4.59 -34.23
C VAL A 415 -9.32 4.19 -33.04
N GLY A 416 -8.01 4.26 -33.24
CA GLY A 416 -6.98 3.73 -32.34
C GLY A 416 -6.45 2.38 -32.84
N LEU A 417 -5.15 2.31 -33.16
CA LEU A 417 -4.51 1.06 -33.62
C LEU A 417 -3.91 0.28 -32.45
N GLY A 418 -3.15 0.98 -31.61
CA GLY A 418 -2.24 0.36 -30.64
C GLY A 418 -1.27 -0.64 -31.27
N GLY A 419 -1.21 -1.84 -30.72
CA GLY A 419 -0.42 -2.96 -31.27
C GLY A 419 -1.06 -3.63 -32.48
N GLY A 420 -2.29 -3.27 -32.84
CA GLY A 420 -2.98 -3.82 -34.01
C GLY A 420 -3.62 -5.21 -33.82
N SER A 421 -3.70 -5.72 -32.58
CA SER A 421 -4.26 -7.04 -32.28
C SER A 421 -5.71 -7.21 -32.77
N LEU A 422 -6.59 -6.26 -32.45
CA LEU A 422 -8.01 -6.29 -32.88
C LEU A 422 -8.17 -6.26 -34.42
N PRO A 423 -7.62 -5.29 -35.16
CA PRO A 423 -7.76 -5.27 -36.62
C PRO A 423 -7.13 -6.49 -37.29
N MET A 424 -5.98 -6.99 -36.80
CA MET A 424 -5.36 -8.20 -37.35
C MET A 424 -6.19 -9.45 -37.08
N TYR A 425 -6.77 -9.58 -35.88
CA TYR A 425 -7.68 -10.67 -35.55
C TYR A 425 -8.89 -10.65 -36.48
N ILE A 426 -9.50 -9.47 -36.70
CA ILE A 426 -10.63 -9.32 -37.62
C ILE A 426 -10.23 -9.73 -39.04
N ARG A 427 -9.12 -9.19 -39.54
CA ARG A 427 -8.60 -9.51 -40.87
C ARG A 427 -8.38 -11.01 -41.06
N ASN A 428 -7.88 -11.71 -40.04
CA ASN A 428 -7.52 -13.12 -40.14
C ASN A 428 -8.72 -14.07 -40.02
N ASN A 429 -9.72 -13.71 -39.21
CA ASN A 429 -10.84 -14.58 -38.88
C ASN A 429 -12.12 -14.27 -39.67
N PHE A 430 -12.25 -13.08 -40.26
CA PHE A 430 -13.43 -12.68 -41.04
C PHE A 430 -13.05 -12.20 -42.44
N PRO A 431 -13.04 -13.11 -43.45
CA PRO A 431 -12.59 -12.79 -44.81
C PRO A 431 -13.41 -11.71 -45.52
N SER A 432 -14.70 -11.59 -45.20
CA SER A 432 -15.62 -10.59 -45.77
C SER A 432 -15.52 -9.21 -45.12
N PHE A 433 -14.67 -9.04 -44.10
CA PHE A 433 -14.56 -7.78 -43.37
C PHE A 433 -13.45 -6.92 -43.97
N HIS A 434 -13.78 -5.66 -44.22
CA HIS A 434 -12.87 -4.61 -44.63
C HIS A 434 -12.74 -3.58 -43.52
N VAL A 435 -11.53 -3.43 -43.01
CA VAL A 435 -11.21 -2.62 -41.85
C VAL A 435 -10.39 -1.41 -42.26
N VAL A 436 -10.83 -0.23 -41.85
CA VAL A 436 -10.02 0.99 -41.87
C VAL A 436 -9.67 1.33 -40.43
N VAL A 437 -8.38 1.36 -40.12
CA VAL A 437 -7.87 1.78 -38.81
C VAL A 437 -7.31 3.20 -38.92
N VAL A 438 -7.70 4.08 -38.01
CA VAL A 438 -7.18 5.44 -37.92
C VAL A 438 -6.30 5.54 -36.69
N GLU A 439 -5.04 5.92 -36.89
CA GLU A 439 -4.05 6.10 -35.83
C GLU A 439 -3.41 7.48 -35.94
N ILE A 440 -3.36 8.22 -34.85
CA ILE A 440 -2.80 9.57 -34.86
C ILE A 440 -1.27 9.54 -34.88
N ASP A 441 -0.66 8.52 -34.26
CA ASP A 441 0.79 8.44 -34.10
C ASP A 441 1.46 7.52 -35.14
N PRO A 442 2.22 8.06 -36.10
CA PRO A 442 2.96 7.23 -37.07
C PRO A 442 3.94 6.25 -36.40
N CYS A 443 4.48 6.58 -35.23
CA CYS A 443 5.41 5.71 -34.52
C CYS A 443 4.72 4.44 -34.00
N VAL A 444 3.44 4.54 -33.60
CA VAL A 444 2.63 3.40 -33.18
C VAL A 444 2.39 2.46 -34.35
N VAL A 445 2.09 3.00 -35.53
CA VAL A 445 1.92 2.22 -36.77
C VAL A 445 3.20 1.47 -37.13
N GLU A 446 4.35 2.14 -37.06
CA GLU A 446 5.64 1.51 -37.36
C GLU A 446 6.02 0.46 -36.31
N ALA A 447 5.74 0.71 -35.02
CA ALA A 447 5.94 -0.28 -33.97
C ALA A 447 5.03 -1.50 -34.17
N ALA A 448 3.76 -1.30 -34.54
CA ALA A 448 2.82 -2.38 -34.83
C ALA A 448 3.31 -3.28 -35.98
N LYS A 449 3.78 -2.67 -37.09
CA LYS A 449 4.36 -3.41 -38.22
C LYS A 449 5.62 -4.18 -37.83
N LYS A 450 6.53 -3.51 -37.13
CA LYS A 450 7.86 -4.05 -36.79
C LYS A 450 7.80 -5.14 -35.73
N TRP A 451 6.96 -4.96 -34.72
CA TRP A 451 7.00 -5.77 -33.50
C TRP A 451 5.73 -6.58 -33.25
N PHE A 452 4.57 -6.16 -33.77
CA PHE A 452 3.29 -6.82 -33.50
C PHE A 452 2.73 -7.59 -34.69
N SER A 453 3.53 -7.84 -35.73
CA SER A 453 3.12 -8.60 -36.93
C SER A 453 1.93 -7.96 -37.67
N PHE A 454 1.74 -6.64 -37.53
CA PHE A 454 0.68 -5.91 -38.21
C PHE A 454 0.98 -5.81 -39.72
N VAL A 455 0.01 -6.16 -40.56
CA VAL A 455 0.11 -6.12 -42.02
C VAL A 455 -1.11 -5.42 -42.59
N ALA A 456 -0.87 -4.31 -43.30
CA ALA A 456 -1.91 -3.63 -44.07
C ALA A 456 -1.97 -4.18 -45.50
N ASP A 457 -3.19 -4.29 -46.04
CA ASP A 457 -3.49 -4.74 -47.40
C ASP A 457 -4.83 -4.16 -47.89
N GLU A 458 -5.42 -4.76 -48.94
CA GLU A 458 -6.69 -4.31 -49.52
C GLU A 458 -7.87 -4.41 -48.55
N ARG A 459 -7.81 -5.33 -47.57
CA ARG A 459 -8.87 -5.57 -46.56
C ARG A 459 -8.59 -4.90 -45.24
N LEU A 460 -7.34 -4.61 -44.89
CA LEU A 460 -6.97 -3.87 -43.68
C LEU A 460 -6.10 -2.67 -44.04
N ARG A 461 -6.68 -1.47 -43.98
CA ARG A 461 -5.96 -0.22 -44.25
C ARG A 461 -5.69 0.52 -42.96
N VAL A 462 -4.58 1.24 -42.91
CA VAL A 462 -4.22 2.14 -41.81
C VAL A 462 -4.06 3.56 -42.35
N GLU A 463 -4.77 4.50 -41.74
CA GLU A 463 -4.73 5.93 -42.06
C GLU A 463 -4.08 6.67 -40.89
N ILE A 464 -2.99 7.40 -41.18
CA ILE A 464 -2.28 8.19 -40.16
C ILE A 464 -2.92 9.57 -40.11
N GLU A 465 -3.92 9.73 -39.24
CA GLU A 465 -4.74 10.94 -39.13
C GLU A 465 -5.33 11.07 -37.72
N ASP A 466 -5.67 12.30 -37.31
CA ASP A 466 -6.48 12.53 -36.12
C ASP A 466 -7.88 11.90 -36.29
N GLY A 467 -8.31 11.07 -35.35
CA GLY A 467 -9.56 10.32 -35.45
C GLY A 467 -10.80 11.19 -35.64
N VAL A 468 -10.89 12.33 -34.94
CA VAL A 468 -12.02 13.26 -35.08
C VAL A 468 -11.99 13.90 -36.46
N ARG A 469 -10.82 14.31 -36.94
CA ARG A 469 -10.65 14.87 -38.29
C ARG A 469 -10.99 13.86 -39.38
N TYR A 470 -10.59 12.59 -39.22
CA TYR A 470 -10.93 11.52 -40.15
C TYR A 470 -12.45 11.34 -40.25
N VAL A 471 -13.14 11.30 -39.10
CA VAL A 471 -14.61 11.14 -39.03
C VAL A 471 -15.32 12.29 -39.76
N HIS A 472 -14.89 13.54 -39.57
CA HIS A 472 -15.42 14.67 -40.34
C HIS A 472 -15.17 14.52 -41.85
N ASN A 473 -13.95 14.13 -42.24
CA ASN A 473 -13.61 13.95 -43.65
C ASN A 473 -14.40 12.81 -44.30
N ALA A 474 -14.58 11.69 -43.61
CA ALA A 474 -15.39 10.55 -44.04
C ALA A 474 -16.85 10.97 -44.27
N PHE A 475 -17.39 11.84 -43.42
CA PHE A 475 -18.74 12.40 -43.60
C PHE A 475 -18.84 13.25 -44.86
N PHE A 476 -17.88 14.13 -45.12
CA PHE A 476 -17.84 14.91 -46.37
C PHE A 476 -17.66 14.04 -47.61
N ARG A 477 -16.91 12.93 -47.49
CA ARG A 477 -16.73 11.93 -48.55
C ARG A 477 -17.94 11.00 -48.73
N LYS A 478 -18.96 11.09 -47.86
CA LYS A 478 -20.14 10.21 -47.83
C LYS A 478 -19.75 8.74 -47.71
N GLU A 479 -18.77 8.46 -46.86
CA GLU A 479 -18.45 7.09 -46.48
C GLU A 479 -19.53 6.52 -45.55
N HIS A 480 -19.66 5.20 -45.56
CA HIS A 480 -20.56 4.47 -44.67
C HIS A 480 -19.89 3.22 -44.12
N PHE A 481 -20.25 2.86 -42.89
CA PHE A 481 -19.70 1.74 -42.14
C PHE A 481 -20.83 0.90 -41.50
N ASP A 482 -20.60 -0.40 -41.43
CA ASP A 482 -21.42 -1.33 -40.67
C ASP A 482 -21.09 -1.24 -39.17
N ALA A 483 -19.81 -1.08 -38.83
CA ALA A 483 -19.39 -0.87 -37.45
C ALA A 483 -18.36 0.26 -37.31
N ILE A 484 -18.48 1.02 -36.22
CA ILE A 484 -17.48 2.00 -35.77
C ILE A 484 -17.03 1.60 -34.37
N LEU A 485 -15.74 1.35 -34.19
CA LEU A 485 -15.14 0.96 -32.92
C LEU A 485 -14.20 2.07 -32.45
N ILE A 486 -14.49 2.68 -31.31
CA ILE A 486 -13.68 3.74 -30.71
C ILE A 486 -12.86 3.15 -29.56
N ASP A 487 -11.56 2.98 -29.79
CA ASP A 487 -10.59 2.42 -28.84
C ASP A 487 -9.41 3.38 -28.63
N VAL A 488 -9.74 4.60 -28.20
CA VAL A 488 -8.78 5.69 -27.97
C VAL A 488 -8.72 5.99 -26.48
N ALA A 489 -7.51 6.08 -25.91
CA ALA A 489 -7.27 6.43 -24.52
C ALA A 489 -6.18 7.51 -24.39
N SER A 490 -6.17 8.25 -23.28
CA SER A 490 -5.15 9.26 -22.98
C SER A 490 -4.72 9.25 -21.50
N SER A 491 -3.54 9.83 -21.20
CA SER A 491 -3.13 10.20 -19.85
C SER A 491 -3.97 11.27 -19.21
N ASP A 492 -4.52 12.17 -20.01
CA ASP A 492 -5.08 13.40 -19.49
C ASP A 492 -6.45 13.10 -18.93
N HIS A 493 -6.48 12.94 -17.60
CA HIS A 493 -7.69 12.67 -16.85
C HIS A 493 -8.56 13.93 -16.85
N VAL A 494 -9.43 14.04 -17.83
CA VAL A 494 -10.48 15.07 -17.81
C VAL A 494 -11.66 14.50 -17.01
N ASP A 495 -11.85 15.05 -15.82
CA ASP A 495 -12.99 14.74 -14.94
C ASP A 495 -13.23 13.24 -14.66
N GLY A 496 -12.16 12.42 -14.62
CA GLY A 496 -12.24 11.00 -14.28
C GLY A 496 -12.57 10.04 -15.44
N LEU A 497 -12.55 10.53 -16.69
CA LEU A 497 -12.64 9.74 -17.93
C LEU A 497 -11.25 9.51 -18.53
N PHE A 498 -10.93 8.28 -18.92
CA PHE A 498 -9.64 7.83 -19.49
C PHE A 498 -9.76 7.46 -20.96
N ALA A 499 -10.88 6.81 -21.28
CA ALA A 499 -11.26 6.43 -22.62
C ALA A 499 -12.80 6.47 -22.71
N PRO A 500 -13.37 6.89 -23.85
CA PRO A 500 -12.69 7.62 -24.90
C PRO A 500 -12.26 9.04 -24.45
N LEU A 501 -11.43 9.70 -25.24
CA LEU A 501 -11.14 11.12 -25.06
C LEU A 501 -12.43 11.97 -25.24
N PRO A 502 -12.63 13.07 -24.49
CA PRO A 502 -13.90 13.83 -24.52
C PRO A 502 -14.34 14.27 -25.91
N GLN A 503 -13.40 14.61 -26.81
CA GLN A 503 -13.73 15.00 -28.18
C GLN A 503 -14.35 13.87 -29.03
N PHE A 504 -14.31 12.61 -28.60
CA PHE A 504 -14.93 11.48 -29.31
C PHE A 504 -16.37 11.19 -28.86
N VAL A 505 -16.88 11.90 -27.84
CA VAL A 505 -18.22 11.69 -27.27
C VAL A 505 -19.04 12.98 -27.19
N THR A 506 -18.62 14.06 -27.86
CA THR A 506 -19.45 15.28 -27.95
C THR A 506 -20.70 15.01 -28.79
N VAL A 507 -21.78 15.74 -28.51
CA VAL A 507 -23.04 15.58 -29.24
C VAL A 507 -22.84 15.80 -30.76
N GLU A 508 -21.96 16.72 -31.16
CA GLU A 508 -21.65 16.98 -32.57
C GLU A 508 -21.01 15.78 -33.25
N ILE A 509 -20.00 15.16 -32.64
CA ILE A 509 -19.32 14.01 -33.25
C ILE A 509 -20.23 12.77 -33.25
N LEU A 510 -21.04 12.58 -32.20
CA LEU A 510 -22.02 11.51 -32.13
C LEU A 510 -23.08 11.59 -33.25
N GLN A 511 -23.50 12.80 -33.63
CA GLN A 511 -24.37 13.00 -34.78
C GLN A 511 -23.70 12.60 -36.10
N ILE A 512 -22.40 12.87 -36.25
CA ILE A 512 -21.65 12.48 -37.45
C ILE A 512 -21.51 10.95 -37.51
N TYR A 513 -21.25 10.27 -36.40
CA TYR A 513 -21.24 8.79 -36.38
C TYR A 513 -22.57 8.21 -36.84
N LYS A 514 -23.69 8.81 -36.43
CA LYS A 514 -25.02 8.39 -36.91
C LYS A 514 -25.14 8.47 -38.44
N GLU A 515 -24.64 9.53 -39.06
CA GLU A 515 -24.69 9.67 -40.53
C GLU A 515 -23.72 8.74 -41.27
N LEU A 516 -22.61 8.37 -40.61
CA LEU A 516 -21.63 7.40 -41.13
C LEU A 516 -22.08 5.94 -40.98
N LEU A 517 -23.03 5.64 -40.10
CA LEU A 517 -23.51 4.28 -39.90
C LEU A 517 -24.60 3.90 -40.90
N TYR A 518 -24.56 2.67 -41.41
CA TYR A 518 -25.72 2.08 -42.06
C TYR A 518 -26.89 1.92 -41.06
N PRO A 519 -28.15 1.83 -41.53
CA PRO A 519 -29.32 1.71 -40.64
C PRO A 519 -29.27 0.56 -39.64
N ASN A 520 -28.58 -0.54 -39.99
CA ASN A 520 -28.38 -1.72 -39.13
C ASN A 520 -27.00 -1.74 -38.46
N GLY A 521 -26.26 -0.64 -38.54
CA GLY A 521 -24.89 -0.53 -38.05
C GLY A 521 -24.81 -0.32 -36.54
N VAL A 522 -23.60 -0.46 -36.00
CA VAL A 522 -23.32 -0.33 -34.58
C VAL A 522 -22.10 0.55 -34.33
N ILE A 523 -22.17 1.38 -33.31
CA ILE A 523 -20.98 2.03 -32.74
C ILE A 523 -20.70 1.47 -31.36
N ALA A 524 -19.44 1.24 -31.06
CA ALA A 524 -19.00 0.75 -29.76
C ALA A 524 -17.81 1.57 -29.24
N PHE A 525 -17.79 1.80 -27.94
CA PHE A 525 -16.77 2.56 -27.21
C PHE A 525 -16.18 1.71 -26.10
N ASN A 526 -14.85 1.68 -26.04
CA ASN A 526 -14.15 1.26 -24.83
C ASN A 526 -14.19 2.42 -23.83
N VAL A 527 -15.06 2.34 -22.83
CA VAL A 527 -15.20 3.38 -21.81
C VAL A 527 -14.43 2.98 -20.56
N MET A 528 -13.37 3.72 -20.26
CA MET A 528 -12.61 3.61 -19.02
C MET A 528 -12.86 4.87 -18.18
N ALA A 529 -13.56 4.73 -17.06
CA ALA A 529 -13.87 5.84 -16.17
C ALA A 529 -13.85 5.42 -14.70
N TYR A 530 -13.42 6.33 -13.81
CA TYR A 530 -13.44 6.08 -12.35
C TYR A 530 -14.78 6.40 -11.71
N LEU A 531 -15.55 7.31 -12.29
CA LEU A 531 -16.86 7.71 -11.79
C LEU A 531 -17.93 7.05 -12.67
N GLU A 532 -18.83 6.27 -12.06
CA GLU A 532 -19.97 5.70 -12.79
C GLU A 532 -20.82 6.81 -13.44
N SER A 533 -20.90 8.00 -12.82
CA SER A 533 -21.59 9.16 -13.38
C SER A 533 -21.06 9.61 -14.74
N LYS A 534 -19.76 9.39 -15.04
CA LYS A 534 -19.18 9.71 -16.35
C LYS A 534 -19.61 8.72 -17.43
N VAL A 535 -19.76 7.46 -17.04
CA VAL A 535 -20.31 6.44 -17.95
C VAL A 535 -21.79 6.72 -18.21
N ASP A 536 -22.55 7.12 -17.19
CA ASP A 536 -23.95 7.50 -17.33
C ASP A 536 -24.14 8.73 -18.23
N GLU A 537 -23.26 9.73 -18.14
CA GLU A 537 -23.24 10.91 -19.03
C GLU A 537 -23.13 10.50 -20.51
N ILE A 538 -22.12 9.68 -20.85
CA ILE A 538 -21.93 9.16 -22.22
C ILE A 538 -23.14 8.35 -22.69
N ILE A 539 -23.70 7.48 -21.84
CA ILE A 539 -24.87 6.68 -22.18
C ILE A 539 -26.09 7.58 -22.44
N ASN A 540 -26.29 8.61 -21.64
CA ASN A 540 -27.40 9.54 -21.82
C ASN A 540 -27.29 10.32 -23.12
N ASP A 541 -26.10 10.81 -23.46
CA ASP A 541 -25.86 11.50 -24.73
C ASP A 541 -26.10 10.58 -25.93
N LEU A 542 -25.62 9.33 -25.88
CA LEU A 542 -25.90 8.32 -26.90
C LEU A 542 -27.41 8.06 -27.07
N ARG A 543 -28.17 7.97 -25.97
CA ARG A 543 -29.63 7.76 -26.01
C ARG A 543 -30.39 8.91 -26.66
N THR A 544 -29.83 10.12 -26.71
CA THR A 544 -30.47 11.23 -27.43
C THR A 544 -30.39 11.07 -28.96
N ILE A 545 -29.49 10.23 -29.46
CA ILE A 545 -29.18 10.08 -30.89
C ILE A 545 -29.54 8.68 -31.41
N PHE A 546 -29.26 7.64 -30.62
CA PHE A 546 -29.41 6.23 -30.97
C PHE A 546 -30.60 5.60 -30.22
N PRO A 547 -31.58 5.01 -30.94
CA PRO A 547 -32.72 4.32 -30.33
C PRO A 547 -32.35 3.12 -29.44
N PHE A 548 -31.22 2.48 -29.71
CA PHE A 548 -30.71 1.35 -28.93
C PHE A 548 -29.36 1.68 -28.30
N THR A 549 -29.21 1.39 -27.00
CA THR A 549 -27.95 1.47 -26.25
C THR A 549 -27.84 0.30 -25.27
N LYS A 550 -26.65 -0.28 -25.14
CA LYS A 550 -26.35 -1.33 -24.14
C LYS A 550 -24.93 -1.17 -23.61
N THR A 551 -24.74 -1.54 -22.35
CA THR A 551 -23.46 -1.47 -21.67
C THR A 551 -23.12 -2.83 -21.09
N LYS A 552 -21.84 -3.20 -21.14
CA LYS A 552 -21.31 -4.41 -20.50
C LYS A 552 -20.09 -4.06 -19.65
N LYS A 553 -20.16 -4.34 -18.35
CA LYS A 553 -19.05 -4.15 -17.42
C LYS A 553 -18.05 -5.29 -17.57
N MET A 554 -16.76 -4.96 -17.67
CA MET A 554 -15.69 -5.95 -17.75
C MET A 554 -15.33 -6.46 -16.35
N LYS A 555 -14.76 -7.68 -16.26
CA LYS A 555 -14.25 -8.27 -14.99
C LYS A 555 -13.25 -7.34 -14.27
N ASN A 556 -12.56 -6.50 -15.02
CA ASN A 556 -11.74 -5.41 -14.50
C ASN A 556 -12.63 -4.16 -14.38
N TYR A 557 -13.10 -3.86 -13.16
CA TYR A 557 -14.13 -2.85 -12.82
C TYR A 557 -13.97 -1.40 -13.34
N ILE A 558 -12.94 -1.07 -14.13
CA ILE A 558 -12.73 0.27 -14.71
C ILE A 558 -13.22 0.31 -16.16
N ASN A 559 -13.15 -0.80 -16.90
CA ASN A 559 -13.50 -0.86 -18.32
C ASN A 559 -14.97 -1.27 -18.47
N GLN A 560 -15.69 -0.54 -19.31
CA GLN A 560 -17.04 -0.85 -19.72
C GLN A 560 -17.13 -0.70 -21.24
N LEU A 561 -17.71 -1.70 -21.89
CA LEU A 561 -18.07 -1.55 -23.30
C LEU A 561 -19.44 -0.89 -23.37
N VAL A 562 -19.53 0.25 -24.04
CA VAL A 562 -20.81 0.91 -24.35
C VAL A 562 -21.03 0.82 -25.85
N PHE A 563 -22.18 0.32 -26.30
CA PHE A 563 -22.52 0.26 -27.71
C PHE A 563 -23.93 0.75 -28.00
N ALA A 564 -24.11 1.30 -29.19
CA ALA A 564 -25.33 1.95 -29.64
C ALA A 564 -25.62 1.63 -31.11
N SER A 565 -26.91 1.59 -31.49
CA SER A 565 -27.34 1.31 -32.86
C SER A 565 -28.56 2.14 -33.25
N LEU A 566 -28.69 2.37 -34.56
CA LEU A 566 -29.87 2.98 -35.17
C LEU A 566 -31.06 2.01 -35.25
N ASP A 567 -30.81 0.70 -35.20
CA ASP A 567 -31.84 -0.32 -35.13
C ASP A 567 -32.34 -0.48 -33.68
N PRO A 568 -33.59 -0.13 -33.35
CA PRO A 568 -34.13 -0.31 -32.00
C PRO A 568 -34.19 -1.78 -31.58
N ASN A 569 -34.19 -2.72 -32.54
CA ASN A 569 -34.25 -4.15 -32.30
C ASN A 569 -32.87 -4.82 -32.30
N TYR A 570 -31.78 -4.04 -32.32
CA TYR A 570 -30.42 -4.56 -32.42
C TYR A 570 -30.08 -5.61 -31.33
N GLY A 571 -30.71 -5.50 -30.16
CA GLY A 571 -30.59 -6.45 -29.06
C GLY A 571 -30.97 -7.91 -29.40
N GLN A 572 -31.83 -8.13 -30.41
CA GLN A 572 -32.23 -9.48 -30.83
C GLN A 572 -31.07 -10.28 -31.44
N ASN A 573 -29.98 -9.61 -31.87
CA ASN A 573 -28.79 -10.26 -32.41
C ASN A 573 -27.97 -11.02 -31.34
N PHE A 574 -28.26 -10.86 -30.05
CA PHE A 574 -27.47 -11.43 -28.94
C PHE A 574 -28.19 -12.55 -28.17
N ASN A 575 -29.35 -13.03 -28.64
CA ASN A 575 -30.16 -14.02 -27.93
C ASN A 575 -29.59 -15.44 -28.04
N SER A 576 -28.55 -15.73 -27.26
CA SER A 576 -28.28 -17.07 -26.71
C SER A 576 -27.47 -16.96 -25.41
N THR A 577 -28.13 -17.32 -24.30
CA THR A 577 -27.60 -17.61 -22.95
C THR A 577 -26.97 -16.46 -22.14
N ASP A 578 -27.81 -15.57 -21.61
CA ASP A 578 -27.53 -14.86 -20.35
C ASP A 578 -27.74 -15.86 -19.17
N SER A 579 -26.73 -16.65 -18.88
CA SER A 579 -26.55 -17.25 -17.56
C SER A 579 -25.10 -17.02 -17.15
N ASP A 580 -24.93 -16.25 -16.08
CA ASP A 580 -23.68 -15.66 -15.56
C ASP A 580 -22.53 -16.63 -15.20
N ASP A 581 -22.61 -17.92 -15.56
CA ASP A 581 -21.69 -18.96 -15.07
C ASP A 581 -21.06 -19.90 -16.13
N SER A 582 -21.24 -19.66 -17.44
CA SER A 582 -20.68 -20.53 -18.50
C SER A 582 -19.50 -19.96 -19.30
N MET A 583 -19.03 -18.74 -19.02
CA MET A 583 -18.07 -18.02 -19.89
C MET A 583 -16.58 -18.43 -19.77
N SER A 584 -16.26 -19.60 -19.22
CA SER A 584 -14.93 -20.22 -19.41
C SER A 584 -14.89 -21.21 -20.60
N VAL A 585 -16.03 -21.49 -21.24
CA VAL A 585 -16.14 -22.53 -22.29
C VAL A 585 -16.41 -21.95 -23.69
N MET A 586 -16.81 -20.67 -23.84
CA MET A 586 -17.20 -20.12 -25.15
C MET A 586 -16.05 -19.60 -26.04
N VAL A 587 -14.82 -19.44 -25.53
CA VAL A 587 -13.66 -19.14 -26.41
C VAL A 587 -13.35 -20.34 -27.33
N THR A 588 -13.79 -21.54 -26.95
CA THR A 588 -13.74 -22.75 -27.78
C THR A 588 -14.93 -22.92 -28.74
N GLU A 589 -16.05 -22.20 -28.58
CA GLU A 589 -17.23 -22.38 -29.45
C GLU A 589 -17.27 -21.40 -30.63
N PHE A 590 -16.69 -20.20 -30.51
CA PHE A 590 -16.50 -19.33 -31.67
C PHE A 590 -15.50 -19.90 -32.70
N SER A 591 -14.69 -20.89 -32.29
CA SER A 591 -13.80 -21.67 -33.15
C SER A 591 -14.39 -23.02 -33.60
N ALA A 592 -15.57 -23.43 -33.11
CA ALA A 592 -16.11 -24.78 -33.33
C ALA A 592 -17.06 -24.92 -34.55
N ASN A 593 -17.44 -23.84 -35.23
CA ASN A 593 -18.43 -23.90 -36.32
C ASN A 593 -17.88 -23.78 -37.76
N LEU A 594 -16.58 -24.03 -37.98
CA LEU A 594 -15.98 -24.02 -39.32
C LEU A 594 -15.15 -25.28 -39.58
N THR A 595 -15.82 -26.38 -39.97
CA THR A 595 -15.41 -27.28 -41.08
C THR A 595 -16.35 -28.49 -41.19
N LEU A 596 -17.40 -28.37 -42.00
CA LEU A 596 -18.01 -29.52 -42.69
C LEU A 596 -18.52 -29.05 -44.06
N SER A 597 -17.62 -28.95 -45.02
CA SER A 597 -17.95 -29.38 -46.39
C SER A 597 -16.66 -29.62 -47.18
N ASN A 598 -16.69 -30.72 -47.92
CA ASN A 598 -15.79 -31.12 -48.99
C ASN A 598 -14.45 -31.75 -48.60
N THR A 599 -14.48 -33.09 -48.45
CA THR A 599 -13.41 -33.90 -49.04
C THR A 599 -13.99 -35.20 -49.61
N VAL A 600 -14.20 -35.14 -50.93
CA VAL A 600 -13.95 -36.16 -51.97
C VAL A 600 -13.79 -37.61 -51.48
N GLN A 601 -14.71 -38.46 -51.95
CA GLN A 601 -14.53 -39.91 -52.05
C GLN A 601 -13.21 -40.23 -52.75
N LEU A 602 -12.33 -40.99 -52.09
CA LEU A 602 -11.36 -41.81 -52.78
C LEU A 602 -11.73 -43.28 -52.57
N SER A 603 -12.09 -43.87 -53.70
CA SER A 603 -12.34 -45.28 -53.95
C SER A 603 -11.18 -46.18 -53.54
N ASN A 604 -11.55 -47.37 -53.07
CA ASN A 604 -10.78 -48.61 -53.02
C ASN A 604 -9.61 -48.73 -54.01
N SER A 605 -8.46 -49.22 -53.54
CA SER A 605 -7.87 -50.46 -54.06
C SER A 605 -6.62 -50.91 -53.28
N ALA A 606 -6.63 -52.23 -52.99
CA ALA A 606 -5.59 -53.13 -52.51
C ALA A 606 -5.12 -53.00 -51.05
#